data_AF-A0A9X4S6G2-F1
#
_entry.id   AF-A0A9X4S6G2-F1
#
_cell.length_a   1.000
_cell.length_b   1.000
_cell.length_c   1.000
_cell.angle_alpha   90.00
_cell.angle_beta   90.00
_cell.angle_gamma   90.00
#
_symmetry.space_group_name_H-M   'P 1'
#
loop_
_entity.id
_entity.type
_entity.pdbx_description
1 polymer ?
#
loop_
_entity_poly.entity_id
_entity_poly.type
_entity_poly.pdbx_seq_one_letter_code
_entity_poly.pdbx_strand_id
1 'polypeptide(L)'
;MSKIKIYELADKLGVERKELLFKAQEFGISAKSTTKTLSDAEVLKLENFYKKSDTSEVIEKEEPVVETKVSKTTEIPEKKKSKFSILSAKPKKEKTEMLRMLPNEKPPKFKRISAKQGGALVVGGVGFLLLSNVVLFGLMASGYKPTQKIIHQEVSATQKSSSNGLDLQAKNYLDGFVQTYFTFPEDEKDQEQAVKDINTYFVQNLPVISQGIQRTPSKFEGAVMMSLTDNEATYKVTYSAGEVTTKEVKKGKDTTKQNVVKYHDETTLFTIPYQKVGSAYYISDEPYFSSVSDLQATKNQVPAKTWSGTDNNSASVKKDLDKFTKSLFTAYTTDGDTLKLISNGLSLNKGQEFKSLDQATYESKGDNKYHAIVQVTMKNALGTHVENYQFTVEKQKQSYFATDFKHTLPEGKKE
;
A
#
# COMPACT_ATOMS: atom_id res chain seq x y z
N MET A 1 -40.80 -33.34 18.53
CA MET A 1 -41.47 -32.03 18.48
C MET A 1 -42.20 -31.83 19.80
N SER A 2 -41.59 -31.11 20.74
CA SER A 2 -42.23 -30.82 22.03
C SER A 2 -42.72 -29.37 21.99
N LYS A 3 -44.02 -29.18 21.82
CA LYS A 3 -44.66 -27.86 21.81
C LYS A 3 -44.71 -27.32 23.25
N ILE A 4 -43.67 -26.60 23.67
CA ILE A 4 -43.61 -26.00 25.02
C ILE A 4 -44.22 -24.59 25.01
N LYS A 5 -45.00 -24.26 26.03
CA LYS A 5 -45.55 -22.91 26.21
C LYS A 5 -44.65 -22.05 27.11
N ILE A 6 -44.79 -20.73 27.02
CA ILE A 6 -43.95 -19.79 27.81
C ILE A 6 -44.04 -20.05 29.31
N TYR A 7 -45.23 -20.33 29.87
CA TYR A 7 -45.32 -20.65 31.31
C TYR A 7 -44.58 -21.95 31.68
N GLU A 8 -44.58 -22.95 30.80
CA GLU A 8 -43.90 -24.23 31.04
C GLU A 8 -42.38 -24.06 30.97
N LEU A 9 -41.91 -23.19 30.07
CA LEU A 9 -40.50 -22.85 29.98
C LEU A 9 -40.04 -22.00 31.17
N ALA A 10 -40.87 -21.08 31.66
CA ALA A 10 -40.60 -20.27 32.85
C ALA A 10 -40.48 -21.15 34.09
N ASP A 11 -41.41 -22.09 34.27
CA ASP A 11 -41.38 -23.05 35.38
C ASP A 11 -40.13 -23.95 35.30
N LYS A 12 -39.71 -24.34 34.08
CA LYS A 12 -38.48 -25.13 33.86
C LYS A 12 -37.19 -24.34 34.16
N LEU A 13 -37.18 -23.04 33.90
CA LEU A 13 -36.03 -22.16 34.13
C LEU A 13 -36.01 -21.54 35.54
N GLY A 14 -37.07 -21.73 36.34
CA GLY A 14 -37.18 -21.13 37.68
C GLY A 14 -37.39 -19.61 37.66
N VAL A 15 -37.91 -19.06 36.57
CA VAL A 15 -38.07 -17.61 36.34
C VAL A 15 -39.54 -17.22 36.42
N GLU A 16 -39.86 -15.99 36.83
CA GLU A 16 -41.25 -15.53 36.88
C GLU A 16 -41.87 -15.54 35.46
N ARG A 17 -43.06 -16.13 35.33
CA ARG A 17 -43.76 -16.29 34.03
C ARG A 17 -43.97 -14.97 33.29
N LYS A 18 -44.18 -13.86 34.01
CA LYS A 18 -44.31 -12.51 33.44
C LYS A 18 -42.97 -11.97 32.95
N GLU A 19 -41.89 -12.24 33.68
CA GLU A 19 -40.53 -11.86 33.28
C GLU A 19 -40.12 -12.59 32.00
N LEU A 20 -40.36 -13.91 31.92
CA LEU A 20 -40.06 -14.66 30.70
C LEU A 20 -40.92 -14.20 29.51
N LEU A 21 -42.17 -13.81 29.73
CA LEU A 21 -43.02 -13.24 28.69
C LEU A 21 -42.48 -11.90 28.17
N PHE A 22 -42.05 -11.01 29.07
CA PHE A 22 -41.46 -9.73 28.69
C PHE A 22 -40.16 -9.94 27.91
N LYS A 23 -39.30 -10.87 28.36
CA LYS A 23 -38.08 -11.23 27.65
C LYS A 23 -38.36 -11.87 26.29
N ALA A 24 -39.40 -12.69 26.17
CA ALA A 24 -39.81 -13.22 24.87
C ALA A 24 -40.20 -12.09 23.89
N GLN A 25 -40.96 -11.10 24.36
CA GLN A 25 -41.34 -9.92 23.55
C GLN A 25 -40.11 -9.07 23.17
N GLU A 26 -39.16 -8.89 24.10
CA GLU A 26 -37.89 -8.21 23.85
C GLU A 26 -37.05 -8.92 22.78
N PHE A 27 -37.08 -10.26 22.73
CA PHE A 27 -36.48 -11.06 21.67
C PHE A 27 -37.31 -11.14 20.37
N GLY A 28 -38.35 -10.31 20.24
CA GLY A 28 -39.18 -10.21 19.03
C GLY A 28 -40.17 -11.36 18.85
N ILE A 29 -40.39 -12.19 19.88
CA ILE A 29 -41.40 -13.25 19.84
C ILE A 29 -42.77 -12.58 20.00
N SER A 30 -43.67 -12.78 19.03
CA SER A 30 -45.04 -12.26 19.08
C SER A 30 -45.91 -13.05 20.07
N ALA A 31 -45.55 -12.98 21.35
CA ALA A 31 -46.24 -13.60 22.46
C ALA A 31 -47.05 -12.54 23.20
N LYS A 32 -48.37 -12.60 23.09
CA LYS A 32 -49.29 -11.71 23.83
C LYS A 32 -49.73 -12.27 25.18
N SER A 33 -49.41 -13.54 25.44
CA SER A 33 -49.75 -14.24 26.68
C SER A 33 -48.73 -15.34 26.98
N THR A 34 -48.66 -15.74 28.25
CA THR A 34 -47.81 -16.84 28.72
C THR A 34 -48.23 -18.21 28.16
N THR A 35 -49.42 -18.31 27.54
CA THR A 35 -49.95 -19.53 26.93
C THR A 35 -49.52 -19.75 25.48
N LYS A 36 -48.77 -18.80 24.90
CA LYS A 36 -48.19 -18.93 23.56
C LYS A 36 -47.23 -20.11 23.53
N THR A 37 -47.41 -20.98 22.54
CA THR A 37 -46.47 -22.07 22.22
C THR A 37 -45.26 -21.49 21.49
N LEU A 38 -44.07 -21.87 21.96
CA LEU A 38 -42.79 -21.50 21.39
C LEU A 38 -42.32 -22.57 20.40
N SER A 39 -41.64 -22.13 19.36
CA SER A 39 -40.84 -22.99 18.48
C SER A 39 -39.52 -23.38 19.16
N ASP A 40 -38.91 -24.48 18.73
CA ASP A 40 -37.65 -24.98 19.30
C ASP A 40 -36.54 -23.91 19.26
N ALA A 41 -36.51 -23.06 18.22
CA ALA A 41 -35.55 -21.96 18.11
C ALA A 41 -35.80 -20.83 19.12
N GLU A 42 -37.07 -20.52 19.42
CA GLU A 42 -37.45 -19.50 20.41
C GLU A 42 -37.15 -19.98 21.84
N VAL A 43 -37.39 -21.26 22.11
CA VAL A 43 -37.02 -21.91 23.38
C VAL A 43 -35.51 -21.82 23.60
N LEU A 44 -34.72 -22.17 22.59
CA LEU A 44 -33.26 -22.21 22.69
C LEU A 44 -32.65 -20.81 22.91
N LYS A 45 -33.25 -19.77 22.31
CA LYS A 45 -32.90 -18.37 22.58
C LYS A 45 -33.14 -17.99 24.04
N LEU A 46 -34.32 -18.33 24.58
CA LEU A 46 -34.69 -18.00 25.96
C LEU A 46 -33.87 -18.80 26.99
N GLU A 47 -33.63 -20.09 26.75
CA GLU A 47 -32.81 -20.92 27.66
C GLU A 47 -31.34 -20.45 27.73
N ASN A 48 -30.76 -20.01 26.60
CA ASN A 48 -29.37 -19.53 26.59
C ASN A 48 -29.17 -18.23 27.36
N PHE A 49 -30.20 -17.38 27.44
CA PHE A 49 -30.15 -16.15 28.23
C PHE A 49 -30.05 -16.47 29.73
N TYR A 50 -30.92 -17.34 30.24
CA TYR A 50 -30.98 -17.67 31.67
C TYR A 50 -29.92 -18.66 32.15
N LYS A 51 -29.25 -19.40 31.25
CA LYS A 51 -28.09 -20.23 31.61
C LYS A 51 -26.80 -19.45 31.89
N LYS A 52 -26.71 -18.17 31.50
CA LYS A 52 -25.51 -17.34 31.71
C LYS A 52 -25.44 -16.66 33.08
N SER A 53 -26.51 -16.68 33.88
CA SER A 53 -26.63 -15.90 35.12
C SER A 53 -26.30 -16.64 36.43
N ASP A 54 -26.10 -17.96 36.42
CA ASP A 54 -25.83 -18.75 37.64
C ASP A 54 -24.32 -19.00 37.88
N THR A 55 -23.51 -17.95 38.00
CA THR A 55 -22.15 -18.12 38.57
C THR A 55 -21.75 -16.89 39.39
N SER A 56 -22.21 -16.85 40.64
CA SER A 56 -21.77 -15.89 41.67
C SER A 56 -20.74 -16.52 42.62
N GLU A 57 -19.74 -15.71 42.97
CA GLU A 57 -18.91 -15.66 44.19
C GLU A 57 -18.23 -16.94 44.72
N VAL A 58 -16.88 -16.96 44.72
CA VAL A 58 -16.03 -17.28 45.91
C VAL A 58 -14.66 -16.57 45.79
N ILE A 59 -14.25 -15.98 46.92
CA ILE A 59 -13.01 -15.25 47.25
C ILE A 59 -11.89 -16.21 47.72
N GLU A 60 -10.61 -15.97 47.37
CA GLU A 60 -9.37 -16.07 48.20
C GLU A 60 -8.11 -16.14 47.29
N LYS A 61 -7.18 -15.16 47.31
CA LYS A 61 -6.01 -14.88 48.19
C LYS A 61 -4.67 -15.47 47.70
N GLU A 62 -3.69 -14.54 47.58
CA GLU A 62 -2.22 -14.59 47.76
C GLU A 62 -1.61 -15.91 48.30
N GLU A 63 -0.40 -16.40 47.97
CA GLU A 63 0.91 -15.90 47.50
C GLU A 63 1.83 -17.18 47.32
N PRO A 64 3.20 -17.19 47.29
CA PRO A 64 4.09 -16.88 46.16
C PRO A 64 5.32 -17.86 45.96
N VAL A 65 6.20 -17.50 45.01
CA VAL A 65 7.65 -17.83 44.85
C VAL A 65 8.10 -19.29 44.59
N VAL A 66 8.96 -19.48 43.57
CA VAL A 66 10.39 -19.88 43.68
C VAL A 66 10.95 -20.30 42.30
N GLU A 67 12.01 -19.61 41.90
CA GLU A 67 12.94 -19.94 40.82
C GLU A 67 13.73 -21.23 41.11
N THR A 68 14.07 -22.01 40.08
CA THR A 68 15.39 -22.64 40.03
C THR A 68 15.88 -22.86 38.60
N LYS A 69 17.10 -22.39 38.34
CA LYS A 69 17.94 -22.64 37.16
C LYS A 69 18.51 -24.07 37.18
N VAL A 70 18.82 -24.63 36.01
CA VAL A 70 20.20 -25.03 35.56
C VAL A 70 20.16 -26.06 34.40
N SER A 71 20.66 -25.59 33.25
CA SER A 71 21.53 -26.20 32.21
C SER A 71 21.89 -27.70 32.22
N LYS A 72 21.81 -28.38 31.05
CA LYS A 72 22.98 -28.93 30.31
C LYS A 72 22.66 -29.42 28.88
N THR A 73 23.68 -29.34 28.04
CA THR A 73 23.81 -29.47 26.57
C THR A 73 23.92 -30.91 26.02
N THR A 74 23.82 -31.01 24.67
CA THR A 74 24.26 -32.06 23.70
C THR A 74 23.17 -33.10 23.37
N GLU A 75 22.79 -33.45 22.13
CA GLU A 75 23.49 -33.66 20.84
C GLU A 75 22.59 -33.42 19.60
N ILE A 76 23.23 -33.26 18.43
CA ILE A 76 22.66 -33.22 17.07
C ILE A 76 22.64 -34.65 16.48
N PRO A 77 21.68 -34.98 15.59
CA PRO A 77 22.10 -35.50 14.28
C PRO A 77 21.38 -34.87 13.07
N GLU A 78 22.07 -34.96 11.92
CA GLU A 78 21.80 -34.37 10.62
C GLU A 78 20.65 -34.99 9.79
N LYS A 79 20.08 -34.13 8.92
CA LYS A 79 19.66 -34.28 7.50
C LYS A 79 18.57 -35.28 7.07
N LYS A 80 17.57 -34.72 6.36
CA LYS A 80 17.13 -35.20 5.04
C LYS A 80 16.51 -34.07 4.19
N LYS A 81 17.06 -33.88 2.97
CA LYS A 81 16.51 -33.07 1.86
C LYS A 81 15.72 -33.99 0.91
N SER A 82 14.69 -33.46 0.22
CA SER A 82 14.52 -33.53 -1.25
C SER A 82 13.07 -33.32 -1.74
N LYS A 83 12.97 -32.84 -3.01
CA LYS A 83 11.88 -32.78 -4.02
C LYS A 83 11.17 -31.42 -4.09
N PHE A 84 11.22 -30.65 -5.19
CA PHE A 84 10.92 -31.01 -6.59
C PHE A 84 11.74 -30.25 -7.65
N SER A 85 11.77 -30.86 -8.85
CA SER A 85 12.49 -30.50 -10.09
C SER A 85 11.51 -30.22 -11.24
N ILE A 86 11.80 -29.28 -12.16
CA ILE A 86 11.39 -29.38 -13.59
C ILE A 86 12.46 -28.74 -14.52
N LEU A 87 12.99 -29.62 -15.38
CA LEU A 87 13.58 -29.52 -16.73
C LEU A 87 14.26 -28.24 -17.27
N SER A 88 15.53 -28.41 -17.65
CA SER A 88 16.25 -27.62 -18.65
C SER A 88 16.52 -28.44 -19.93
N ALA A 89 16.26 -27.86 -21.09
CA ALA A 89 16.60 -28.40 -22.41
C ALA A 89 17.92 -27.75 -22.92
N LYS A 90 18.77 -28.58 -23.55
CA LYS A 90 20.07 -28.20 -24.15
C LYS A 90 19.93 -27.35 -25.43
N PRO A 91 21.00 -26.62 -25.81
CA PRO A 91 21.36 -26.52 -27.23
C PRO A 91 22.81 -26.98 -27.55
N LYS A 92 22.96 -27.38 -28.82
CA LYS A 92 24.13 -27.95 -29.50
C LYS A 92 25.25 -26.93 -29.76
N LYS A 93 26.48 -27.45 -29.89
CA LYS A 93 27.67 -26.77 -30.44
C LYS A 93 27.66 -26.78 -31.97
N GLU A 94 28.04 -25.67 -32.59
CA GLU A 94 28.62 -25.63 -33.94
C GLU A 94 29.65 -24.48 -34.06
N LYS A 95 30.72 -24.72 -34.82
CA LYS A 95 31.94 -23.88 -34.97
C LYS A 95 31.77 -22.83 -36.07
N THR A 96 32.30 -21.60 -35.91
CA THR A 96 32.95 -20.89 -37.04
C THR A 96 33.97 -19.82 -36.57
N GLU A 97 35.17 -19.96 -37.12
CA GLU A 97 36.23 -19.01 -37.48
C GLU A 97 36.74 -17.86 -36.58
N MET A 98 38.06 -17.90 -36.39
CA MET A 98 38.92 -16.89 -35.80
C MET A 98 39.18 -15.74 -36.80
N LEU A 99 39.00 -14.48 -36.36
CA LEU A 99 39.59 -13.31 -37.00
C LEU A 99 40.58 -12.62 -36.05
N ARG A 100 41.75 -12.30 -36.62
CA ARG A 100 42.98 -11.81 -36.01
C ARG A 100 42.82 -10.54 -35.16
N MET A 101 43.45 -10.50 -33.98
CA MET A 101 43.77 -9.26 -33.26
C MET A 101 45.03 -8.60 -33.84
N LEU A 102 44.94 -7.30 -34.13
CA LEU A 102 46.07 -6.38 -34.33
C LEU A 102 46.40 -5.64 -33.00
N PRO A 103 47.63 -5.12 -32.82
CA PRO A 103 48.29 -4.99 -31.52
C PRO A 103 47.98 -3.70 -30.73
N ASN A 104 47.96 -3.91 -29.42
CA ASN A 104 48.09 -3.03 -28.24
C ASN A 104 48.53 -1.56 -28.45
N GLU A 105 47.68 -0.60 -28.07
CA GLU A 105 48.07 0.74 -27.63
C GLU A 105 47.72 0.94 -26.13
N LYS A 106 48.66 1.55 -25.39
CA LYS A 106 48.76 1.56 -23.92
C LYS A 106 47.61 2.32 -23.22
N PRO A 107 47.11 1.86 -22.06
CA PRO A 107 46.12 2.62 -21.28
C PRO A 107 46.74 3.81 -20.53
N PRO A 108 45.96 4.89 -20.26
CA PRO A 108 46.42 6.04 -19.47
C PRO A 108 46.58 5.67 -17.99
N LYS A 109 47.64 6.18 -17.36
CA LYS A 109 47.97 5.95 -15.95
C LYS A 109 46.94 6.63 -15.03
N PHE A 110 46.11 5.86 -14.35
CA PHE A 110 45.31 6.35 -13.22
C PHE A 110 46.20 6.60 -11.99
N LYS A 111 46.09 7.79 -11.38
CA LYS A 111 46.70 8.09 -10.08
C LYS A 111 46.00 7.25 -9.00
N ARG A 112 46.76 6.40 -8.30
CA ARG A 112 46.30 5.63 -7.14
C ARG A 112 46.02 6.59 -5.97
N ILE A 113 44.75 6.69 -5.57
CA ILE A 113 44.37 7.26 -4.27
C ILE A 113 44.58 6.16 -3.22
N SER A 114 45.24 6.49 -2.11
CA SER A 114 45.68 5.49 -1.12
C SER A 114 44.51 4.94 -0.29
N ALA A 115 44.59 3.65 0.04
CA ALA A 115 43.55 2.86 0.72
C ALA A 115 43.23 3.27 2.17
N LYS A 116 43.75 4.39 2.68
CA LYS A 116 43.48 4.86 4.05
C LYS A 116 42.33 5.86 4.18
N GLN A 117 41.76 6.36 3.07
CA GLN A 117 40.64 7.33 3.12
C GLN A 117 39.29 6.77 2.64
N GLY A 118 39.24 5.54 2.11
CA GLY A 118 37.98 4.89 1.70
C GLY A 118 37.25 4.12 2.82
N GLY A 119 37.95 3.78 3.91
CA GLY A 119 37.38 3.00 5.02
C GLY A 119 36.49 3.80 5.97
N ALA A 120 36.68 5.12 6.07
CA ALA A 120 35.93 5.96 7.01
C ALA A 120 34.49 6.27 6.55
N LEU A 121 34.21 6.24 5.24
CA LEU A 121 32.90 6.61 4.70
C LEU A 121 31.87 5.46 4.77
N VAL A 122 32.33 4.21 4.66
CA VAL A 122 31.45 3.02 4.66
C VAL A 122 31.10 2.58 6.09
N VAL A 123 32.02 2.75 7.05
CA VAL A 123 31.76 2.40 8.46
C VAL A 123 30.88 3.43 9.17
N GLY A 124 30.93 4.71 8.77
CA GLY A 124 30.04 5.76 9.29
C GLY A 124 28.57 5.60 8.87
N GLY A 125 28.31 5.18 7.64
CA GLY A 125 26.95 5.01 7.11
C GLY A 125 26.21 3.79 7.67
N VAL A 126 26.91 2.69 7.94
CA VAL A 126 26.31 1.48 8.52
C VAL A 126 26.09 1.62 10.04
N GLY A 127 26.96 2.37 10.73
CA GLY A 127 26.78 2.66 12.16
C GLY A 127 25.55 3.52 12.48
N PHE A 128 25.19 4.46 11.60
CA PHE A 128 24.04 5.35 11.80
C PHE A 128 22.68 4.63 11.60
N LEU A 129 22.62 3.67 10.67
CA LEU A 129 21.41 2.86 10.42
C LEU A 129 21.12 1.83 11.52
N LEU A 130 22.13 1.39 12.25
CA LEU A 130 21.95 0.49 13.40
C LEU A 130 21.54 1.25 14.67
N LEU A 131 22.03 2.48 14.87
CA LEU A 131 21.65 3.31 16.02
C LEU A 131 20.24 3.89 15.93
N SER A 132 19.73 4.19 14.73
CA SER A 132 18.36 4.70 14.57
C SER A 132 17.28 3.67 14.92
N ASN A 133 17.55 2.38 14.75
CA ASN A 133 16.63 1.30 15.11
C ASN A 133 16.60 1.01 16.63
N VAL A 134 17.71 1.21 17.34
CA VAL A 134 17.77 0.99 18.81
C VAL A 134 17.02 2.08 19.58
N VAL A 135 17.01 3.32 19.10
CA VAL A 135 16.22 4.41 19.72
C VAL A 135 14.72 4.17 19.56
N LEU A 136 14.27 3.63 18.42
CA LEU A 136 12.87 3.33 18.17
C LEU A 136 12.37 2.13 19.01
N PHE A 137 13.20 1.10 19.17
CA PHE A 137 12.91 -0.03 20.08
C PHE A 137 12.96 0.37 21.56
N GLY A 138 13.87 1.27 21.96
CA GLY A 138 13.93 1.81 23.33
C GLY A 138 12.71 2.66 23.70
N LEU A 139 12.12 3.39 22.74
CA LEU A 139 10.87 4.14 22.95
C LEU A 139 9.64 3.23 23.10
N MET A 140 9.61 2.09 22.41
CA MET A 140 8.50 1.13 22.55
C MET A 140 8.59 0.30 23.85
N ALA A 141 9.81 0.02 24.33
CA ALA A 141 10.02 -0.72 25.59
C ALA A 141 9.75 0.11 26.86
N SER A 142 9.65 1.45 26.77
CA SER A 142 9.41 2.35 27.91
C SER A 142 7.92 2.63 28.18
N GLY A 143 7.00 1.99 27.44
CA GLY A 143 5.56 2.19 27.61
C GLY A 143 5.03 3.52 27.06
N TYR A 144 5.78 4.18 26.17
CA TYR A 144 5.34 5.41 25.52
C TYR A 144 4.13 5.15 24.60
N LYS A 145 2.93 5.43 25.09
CA LYS A 145 1.72 5.52 24.26
C LYS A 145 1.70 6.92 23.63
N PRO A 146 1.70 7.06 22.30
CA PRO A 146 1.49 8.36 21.68
C PRO A 146 0.07 8.79 22.00
N THR A 147 -0.08 9.65 23.00
CA THR A 147 -1.32 10.39 23.21
C THR A 147 -1.40 11.39 22.07
N GLN A 148 -2.18 11.03 21.05
CA GLN A 148 -2.65 11.97 20.04
C GLN A 148 -3.54 12.97 20.78
N LYS A 149 -2.94 13.99 21.41
CA LYS A 149 -3.68 15.20 21.75
C LYS A 149 -4.11 15.79 20.42
N ILE A 150 -5.41 15.73 20.15
CA ILE A 150 -6.06 16.44 19.06
C ILE A 150 -5.61 17.89 19.17
N ILE A 151 -4.69 18.30 18.28
CA ILE A 151 -4.35 19.71 18.11
C ILE A 151 -5.57 20.31 17.41
N HIS A 152 -6.41 21.01 18.16
CA HIS A 152 -7.37 21.94 17.57
C HIS A 152 -6.56 23.08 16.96
N GLN A 153 -6.16 22.92 15.71
CA GLN A 153 -5.71 24.03 14.91
C GLN A 153 -6.95 24.81 14.52
N GLU A 154 -7.16 25.99 15.13
CA GLU A 154 -8.15 26.96 14.66
C GLU A 154 -7.80 27.33 13.22
N VAL A 155 -8.48 26.72 12.26
CA VAL A 155 -8.44 27.14 10.87
C VAL A 155 -9.46 28.26 10.74
N SER A 156 -8.98 29.49 10.79
CA SER A 156 -9.76 30.69 10.54
C SER A 156 -10.61 30.54 9.28
N ALA A 157 -11.92 30.69 9.46
CA ALA A 157 -12.94 30.59 8.43
C ALA A 157 -12.85 31.73 7.42
N THR A 158 -11.95 31.62 6.45
CA THR A 158 -12.02 32.37 5.19
C THR A 158 -11.34 31.59 4.08
N GLN A 159 -12.09 30.74 3.38
CA GLN A 159 -11.86 30.50 1.96
C GLN A 159 -13.14 30.00 1.29
N LYS A 160 -13.78 30.91 0.57
CA LYS A 160 -14.93 30.64 -0.29
C LYS A 160 -14.40 30.12 -1.62
N SER A 161 -14.82 28.89 -1.97
CA SER A 161 -14.97 28.32 -3.32
C SER A 161 -13.78 28.38 -4.30
N SER A 162 -13.17 27.23 -4.58
CA SER A 162 -12.61 26.92 -5.90
C SER A 162 -13.23 25.61 -6.38
N SER A 163 -13.92 25.64 -7.53
CA SER A 163 -14.74 24.57 -8.09
C SER A 163 -13.96 23.37 -8.64
N ASN A 164 -12.73 23.14 -8.16
CA ASN A 164 -11.88 21.96 -8.39
C ASN A 164 -10.90 21.74 -7.22
N GLY A 165 -11.13 22.38 -6.06
CA GLY A 165 -10.29 22.24 -4.88
C GLY A 165 -10.79 21.09 -4.02
N LEU A 166 -9.94 20.08 -3.83
CA LEU A 166 -10.17 19.01 -2.87
C LEU A 166 -10.52 19.61 -1.50
N ASP A 167 -11.70 19.30 -0.96
CA ASP A 167 -12.08 19.72 0.39
C ASP A 167 -11.18 18.99 1.39
N LEU A 168 -10.06 19.62 1.76
CA LEU A 168 -9.05 19.06 2.65
C LEU A 168 -9.61 18.75 4.05
N GLN A 169 -10.66 19.47 4.48
CA GLN A 169 -11.31 19.21 5.76
C GLN A 169 -12.13 17.93 5.70
N ALA A 170 -12.92 17.76 4.62
CA ALA A 170 -13.64 16.52 4.37
C ALA A 170 -12.66 15.34 4.27
N LYS A 171 -11.58 15.48 3.50
CA LYS A 171 -10.53 14.45 3.40
C LYS A 171 -9.95 14.07 4.76
N ASN A 172 -9.56 15.05 5.59
CA ASN A 172 -8.96 14.75 6.89
C ASN A 172 -9.94 14.01 7.82
N TYR A 173 -11.22 14.40 7.80
CA TYR A 173 -12.28 13.70 8.55
C TYR A 173 -12.46 12.25 8.06
N LEU A 174 -12.54 12.06 6.75
CA LEU A 174 -12.75 10.76 6.12
C LEU A 174 -11.53 9.84 6.27
N ASP A 175 -10.32 10.36 6.21
CA ASP A 175 -9.08 9.59 6.47
C ASP A 175 -9.11 8.98 7.88
N GLY A 176 -9.57 9.76 8.87
CA GLY A 176 -9.79 9.29 10.23
C GLY A 176 -10.80 8.15 10.29
N PHE A 177 -11.95 8.31 9.62
CA PHE A 177 -12.98 7.27 9.56
C PHE A 177 -12.45 5.98 8.91
N VAL A 178 -11.73 6.07 7.78
CA VAL A 178 -11.13 4.91 7.11
C VAL A 178 -10.16 4.19 8.05
N GLN A 179 -9.27 4.92 8.70
CA GLN A 179 -8.31 4.30 9.62
C GLN A 179 -9.02 3.61 10.80
N THR A 180 -10.02 4.26 11.40
CA THR A 180 -10.81 3.68 12.49
C THR A 180 -11.57 2.45 12.01
N TYR A 181 -12.21 2.51 10.84
CA TYR A 181 -13.01 1.42 10.31
C TYR A 181 -12.17 0.18 10.00
N PHE A 182 -10.94 0.32 9.50
CA PHE A 182 -10.07 -0.82 9.14
C PHE A 182 -9.14 -1.29 10.27
N THR A 183 -9.19 -0.65 11.44
CA THR A 183 -8.44 -1.06 12.63
C THR A 183 -9.40 -1.74 13.61
N PHE A 184 -9.48 -3.07 13.55
CA PHE A 184 -10.37 -3.86 14.41
C PHE A 184 -9.56 -4.84 15.28
N PRO A 185 -9.65 -4.75 16.62
CA PRO A 185 -8.76 -5.50 17.51
C PRO A 185 -9.08 -6.99 17.60
N GLU A 186 -8.05 -7.77 17.98
CA GLU A 186 -8.18 -9.21 18.22
C GLU A 186 -8.88 -9.53 19.55
N ASP A 187 -8.67 -8.70 20.59
CA ASP A 187 -9.24 -8.89 21.92
C ASP A 187 -10.73 -8.51 21.93
N GLU A 188 -11.59 -9.45 22.30
CA GLU A 188 -13.04 -9.26 22.41
C GLU A 188 -13.40 -8.08 23.34
N LYS A 189 -12.59 -7.79 24.37
CA LYS A 189 -12.83 -6.67 25.29
C LYS A 189 -12.63 -5.32 24.61
N ASP A 190 -11.69 -5.25 23.66
CA ASP A 190 -11.38 -4.03 22.92
C ASP A 190 -12.32 -3.84 21.71
N GLN A 191 -12.96 -4.92 21.24
CA GLN A 191 -13.89 -4.87 20.10
C GLN A 191 -15.14 -4.02 20.41
N GLU A 192 -15.64 -4.03 21.64
CA GLU A 192 -16.79 -3.17 22.02
C GLU A 192 -16.43 -1.69 21.88
N GLN A 193 -15.22 -1.31 22.30
CA GLN A 193 -14.73 0.07 22.15
C GLN A 193 -14.51 0.42 20.68
N ALA A 194 -13.95 -0.48 19.87
CA ALA A 194 -13.77 -0.26 18.45
C ALA A 194 -15.11 -0.01 17.72
N VAL A 195 -16.16 -0.75 18.07
CA VAL A 195 -17.52 -0.51 17.54
C VAL A 195 -18.05 0.86 17.97
N LYS A 196 -17.84 1.26 19.24
CA LYS A 196 -18.23 2.59 19.71
C LYS A 196 -17.49 3.69 18.94
N ASP A 197 -16.18 3.54 18.75
CA ASP A 197 -15.33 4.49 18.05
C ASP A 197 -15.80 4.67 16.59
N ILE A 198 -16.10 3.57 15.88
CA ILE A 198 -16.69 3.61 14.54
C ILE A 198 -18.03 4.35 14.57
N ASN A 199 -18.90 4.02 15.52
CA ASN A 199 -20.22 4.61 15.62
C ASN A 199 -20.18 6.11 15.94
N THR A 200 -19.11 6.65 16.52
CA THR A 200 -19.00 8.11 16.75
C THR A 200 -19.03 8.93 15.46
N TYR A 201 -18.67 8.34 14.32
CA TYR A 201 -18.73 8.98 13.02
C TYR A 201 -20.15 9.04 12.44
N PHE A 202 -21.04 8.15 12.91
CA PHE A 202 -22.46 8.13 12.57
C PHE A 202 -23.22 8.93 13.62
N VAL A 203 -23.54 10.20 13.32
CA VAL A 203 -24.25 11.11 14.23
C VAL A 203 -25.65 10.62 14.60
N GLN A 204 -26.18 9.65 13.85
CA GLN A 204 -27.47 9.00 14.11
C GLN A 204 -27.25 7.50 14.26
N ASN A 205 -28.00 6.86 15.16
CA ASN A 205 -28.10 5.41 15.17
C ASN A 205 -28.78 4.97 13.87
N LEU A 206 -27.97 4.51 12.90
CA LEU A 206 -28.52 3.89 11.70
C LEU A 206 -29.37 2.68 12.13
N PRO A 207 -30.51 2.43 11.48
CA PRO A 207 -31.34 1.26 11.77
C PRO A 207 -30.59 0.00 11.33
N VAL A 208 -29.71 -0.51 12.21
CA VAL A 208 -28.96 -1.73 11.95
C VAL A 208 -29.90 -2.92 12.22
N ILE A 209 -30.37 -3.57 11.15
CA ILE A 209 -30.96 -4.93 11.26
C ILE A 209 -29.79 -5.92 11.35
N SER A 210 -28.97 -5.83 12.41
CA SER A 210 -27.78 -6.69 12.55
C SER A 210 -28.19 -8.10 12.95
N GLN A 211 -28.26 -9.00 11.97
CA GLN A 211 -28.08 -10.43 12.24
C GLN A 211 -26.59 -10.68 12.53
N GLY A 212 -26.16 -10.43 13.77
CA GLY A 212 -24.89 -10.96 14.31
C GLY A 212 -23.64 -10.77 13.43
N ILE A 213 -23.40 -9.57 12.90
CA ILE A 213 -22.17 -9.27 12.15
C ILE A 213 -20.99 -9.24 13.15
N GLN A 214 -20.27 -10.37 13.25
CA GLN A 214 -19.01 -10.45 13.97
C GLN A 214 -17.90 -10.01 13.00
N ARG A 215 -17.44 -8.76 13.11
CA ARG A 215 -16.27 -8.28 12.36
C ARG A 215 -15.05 -9.11 12.77
N THR A 216 -14.23 -9.47 11.80
CA THR A 216 -12.95 -10.12 12.07
C THR A 216 -11.90 -9.07 12.45
N PRO A 217 -10.88 -9.44 13.24
CA PRO A 217 -9.76 -8.55 13.52
C PRO A 217 -9.12 -8.06 12.22
N SER A 218 -8.70 -6.81 12.17
CA SER A 218 -8.07 -6.22 11.00
C SER A 218 -7.08 -5.12 11.38
N LYS A 219 -6.05 -4.94 10.55
CA LYS A 219 -5.04 -3.90 10.72
C LYS A 219 -5.00 -3.00 9.50
N PHE A 220 -5.07 -1.69 9.72
CA PHE A 220 -4.94 -0.70 8.66
C PHE A 220 -3.47 -0.58 8.23
N GLU A 221 -3.20 -0.80 6.94
CA GLU A 221 -1.85 -0.67 6.37
C GLU A 221 -1.69 0.63 5.57
N GLY A 222 -2.73 1.03 4.85
CA GLY A 222 -2.74 2.31 4.14
C GLY A 222 -3.99 2.53 3.31
N ALA A 223 -4.24 3.80 2.96
CA ALA A 223 -5.31 4.15 2.04
C ALA A 223 -4.91 5.29 1.12
N VAL A 224 -5.43 5.25 -0.10
CA VAL A 224 -5.30 6.31 -1.10
C VAL A 224 -6.70 6.73 -1.50
N MET A 225 -7.02 8.02 -1.34
CA MET A 225 -8.29 8.59 -1.83
C MET A 225 -8.29 8.57 -3.36
N MET A 226 -9.30 7.93 -3.94
CA MET A 226 -9.50 7.79 -5.38
C MET A 226 -10.44 8.87 -5.93
N SER A 227 -11.47 9.23 -5.17
CA SER A 227 -12.43 10.28 -5.52
C SER A 227 -13.02 10.93 -4.26
N LEU A 228 -13.42 12.19 -4.41
CA LEU A 228 -14.16 12.96 -3.42
C LEU A 228 -15.22 13.79 -4.15
N THR A 229 -16.49 13.49 -3.91
CA THR A 229 -17.64 14.27 -4.37
C THR A 229 -18.27 15.00 -3.19
N ASP A 230 -19.37 15.73 -3.40
CA ASP A 230 -20.04 16.44 -2.30
C ASP A 230 -20.68 15.50 -1.25
N ASN A 231 -20.91 14.23 -1.61
CA ASN A 231 -21.68 13.28 -0.81
C ASN A 231 -21.03 11.89 -0.65
N GLU A 232 -19.96 11.58 -1.39
CA GLU A 232 -19.28 10.29 -1.35
C GLU A 232 -17.78 10.45 -1.47
N ALA A 233 -17.05 9.58 -0.78
CA ALA A 233 -15.61 9.45 -0.93
C ALA A 233 -15.22 8.00 -1.16
N THR A 234 -14.43 7.72 -2.19
CA THR A 234 -13.92 6.37 -2.47
C THR A 234 -12.44 6.30 -2.17
N TYR A 235 -12.06 5.32 -1.36
CA TYR A 235 -10.68 5.02 -1.00
C TYR A 235 -10.26 3.66 -1.55
N LYS A 236 -9.04 3.56 -2.06
CA LYS A 236 -8.35 2.29 -2.21
C LYS A 236 -7.64 1.99 -0.90
N VAL A 237 -8.10 0.98 -0.18
CA VAL A 237 -7.60 0.64 1.16
C VAL A 237 -6.85 -0.69 1.10
N THR A 238 -5.66 -0.72 1.68
CA THR A 238 -4.89 -1.92 1.98
C THR A 238 -4.96 -2.19 3.47
N TYR A 239 -5.35 -3.40 3.85
CA TYR A 239 -5.48 -3.82 5.25
C TYR A 239 -5.12 -5.29 5.40
N SER A 240 -4.62 -5.68 6.56
CA SER A 240 -4.45 -7.09 6.89
C SER A 240 -5.70 -7.62 7.57
N ALA A 241 -6.36 -8.61 6.96
CA ALA A 241 -7.53 -9.27 7.50
C ALA A 241 -7.13 -10.46 8.37
N GLY A 242 -7.70 -10.56 9.57
CA GLY A 242 -7.45 -11.63 10.52
C GLY A 242 -8.40 -12.81 10.33
N GLU A 243 -7.88 -13.96 9.92
CA GLU A 243 -8.58 -15.23 9.97
C GLU A 243 -8.43 -15.85 11.36
N VAL A 244 -9.54 -15.96 12.11
CA VAL A 244 -9.55 -16.54 13.45
C VAL A 244 -9.63 -18.05 13.35
N THR A 245 -8.58 -18.74 13.81
CA THR A 245 -8.58 -20.20 13.93
C THR A 245 -8.54 -20.62 15.40
N THR A 246 -9.50 -21.41 15.85
CA THR A 246 -9.48 -21.95 17.21
C THR A 246 -8.59 -23.19 17.26
N LYS A 247 -7.57 -23.15 18.13
CA LYS A 247 -6.72 -24.30 18.43
C LYS A 247 -6.98 -24.81 19.83
N GLU A 248 -7.07 -26.13 19.97
CA GLU A 248 -7.07 -26.78 21.28
C GLU A 248 -5.63 -26.90 21.78
N VAL A 249 -5.34 -26.20 22.87
CA VAL A 249 -4.05 -26.27 23.56
C VAL A 249 -4.24 -27.12 24.80
N LYS A 250 -3.59 -28.30 24.82
CA LYS A 250 -3.58 -29.16 25.99
C LYS A 250 -2.50 -28.68 26.96
N LYS A 251 -2.91 -28.28 28.16
CA LYS A 251 -2.00 -27.99 29.27
C LYS A 251 -2.30 -28.99 30.39
N GLY A 252 -1.59 -30.12 30.37
CA GLY A 252 -1.87 -31.24 31.28
C GLY A 252 -3.13 -32.00 30.85
N LYS A 253 -4.07 -32.24 31.80
CA LYS A 253 -5.38 -32.86 31.52
C LYS A 253 -6.41 -31.88 30.96
N ASP A 254 -6.16 -30.59 31.08
CA ASP A 254 -7.09 -29.55 30.64
C ASP A 254 -6.82 -29.18 29.18
N THR A 255 -7.91 -29.10 28.42
CA THR A 255 -7.88 -28.63 27.02
C THR A 255 -8.47 -27.23 26.99
N THR A 256 -7.63 -26.23 26.72
CA THR A 256 -8.06 -24.83 26.58
C THR A 256 -8.17 -24.49 25.10
N LYS A 257 -9.28 -23.87 24.70
CA LYS A 257 -9.43 -23.34 23.33
C LYS A 257 -8.76 -21.98 23.27
N GLN A 258 -7.77 -21.83 22.38
CA GLN A 258 -7.10 -20.58 22.12
C GLN A 258 -7.40 -20.13 20.69
N ASN A 259 -7.87 -18.89 20.53
CA ASN A 259 -7.99 -18.27 19.22
C ASN A 259 -6.61 -17.84 18.74
N VAL A 260 -6.27 -18.21 17.50
CA VAL A 260 -5.06 -17.80 16.81
C VAL A 260 -5.47 -17.08 15.54
N VAL A 261 -5.09 -15.81 15.44
CA VAL A 261 -5.39 -14.97 14.29
C VAL A 261 -4.23 -15.06 13.29
N LYS A 262 -4.54 -15.39 12.04
CA LYS A 262 -3.59 -15.31 10.93
C LYS A 262 -3.97 -14.14 10.04
N TYR A 263 -3.00 -13.32 9.71
CA TYR A 263 -3.22 -12.17 8.86
C TYR A 263 -2.84 -12.46 7.42
N HIS A 264 -3.68 -11.97 6.49
CA HIS A 264 -3.36 -11.86 5.08
C HIS A 264 -3.73 -10.46 4.57
N ASP A 265 -2.98 -9.95 3.62
CA ASP A 265 -3.20 -8.61 3.09
C ASP A 265 -4.30 -8.63 2.03
N GLU A 266 -5.22 -7.69 2.14
CA GLU A 266 -6.29 -7.44 1.18
C GLU A 266 -6.19 -6.01 0.65
N THR A 267 -6.69 -5.78 -0.56
CA THR A 267 -6.85 -4.43 -1.10
C THR A 267 -8.21 -4.31 -1.78
N THR A 268 -8.96 -3.29 -1.39
CA THR A 268 -10.34 -3.07 -1.84
C THR A 268 -10.56 -1.59 -2.19
N LEU A 269 -11.63 -1.31 -2.94
CA LEU A 269 -12.23 0.01 -2.91
C LEU A 269 -13.27 0.05 -1.78
N PHE A 270 -13.29 1.15 -1.05
CA PHE A 270 -14.16 1.42 0.08
C PHE A 270 -14.81 2.79 -0.13
N THR A 271 -16.12 2.81 -0.34
CA THR A 271 -16.88 4.04 -0.61
C THR A 271 -17.72 4.42 0.59
N ILE A 272 -17.68 5.70 0.92
CA ILE A 272 -18.16 6.27 2.17
C ILE A 272 -19.17 7.36 1.84
N PRO A 273 -20.47 7.13 2.06
CA PRO A 273 -21.48 8.17 2.01
C PRO A 273 -21.31 9.13 3.20
N TYR A 274 -21.17 10.42 2.93
CA TYR A 274 -21.01 11.43 3.98
C TYR A 274 -21.78 12.71 3.63
N GLN A 275 -22.02 13.54 4.63
CA GLN A 275 -22.68 14.83 4.46
C GLN A 275 -22.00 15.90 5.31
N LYS A 276 -22.18 17.16 4.90
CA LYS A 276 -21.70 18.33 5.61
C LYS A 276 -22.86 19.09 6.24
N VAL A 277 -22.72 19.43 7.52
CA VAL A 277 -23.67 20.29 8.26
C VAL A 277 -22.88 21.44 8.88
N GLY A 278 -23.10 22.64 8.35
CA GLY A 278 -22.28 23.81 8.70
C GLY A 278 -20.81 23.57 8.37
N SER A 279 -19.94 23.56 9.38
CA SER A 279 -18.50 23.27 9.25
C SER A 279 -18.12 21.84 9.63
N ALA A 280 -19.09 20.99 9.98
CA ALA A 280 -18.86 19.62 10.44
C ALA A 280 -19.28 18.60 9.37
N TYR A 281 -18.73 17.39 9.48
CA TYR A 281 -19.04 16.26 8.61
C TYR A 281 -19.54 15.08 9.43
N TYR A 282 -20.38 14.25 8.84
CA TYR A 282 -20.81 12.99 9.41
C TYR A 282 -20.95 11.92 8.33
N ILE A 283 -20.82 10.66 8.71
CA ILE A 283 -21.07 9.52 7.82
C ILE A 283 -22.58 9.32 7.75
N SER A 284 -23.13 9.45 6.54
CA SER A 284 -24.58 9.52 6.34
C SER A 284 -25.24 8.18 6.12
N ASP A 285 -24.49 7.16 5.71
CA ASP A 285 -24.97 5.80 5.48
C ASP A 285 -23.81 4.79 5.58
N GLU A 286 -24.14 3.50 5.62
CA GLU A 286 -23.16 2.43 5.71
C GLU A 286 -22.19 2.45 4.50
N PRO A 287 -20.87 2.33 4.73
CA PRO A 287 -19.92 2.27 3.65
C PRO A 287 -19.99 0.91 2.93
N TYR A 288 -19.59 0.89 1.67
CA TYR A 288 -19.64 -0.32 0.84
C TYR A 288 -18.34 -0.57 0.08
N PHE A 289 -18.14 -1.84 -0.26
CA PHE A 289 -16.92 -2.34 -0.88
C PHE A 289 -17.12 -2.62 -2.36
N SER A 290 -16.08 -2.39 -3.15
CA SER A 290 -16.04 -2.82 -4.55
C SER A 290 -14.65 -3.30 -4.95
N SER A 291 -14.58 -4.11 -6.01
CA SER A 291 -13.32 -4.61 -6.55
C SER A 291 -12.45 -3.48 -7.08
N VAL A 292 -11.13 -3.60 -6.86
CA VAL A 292 -10.15 -2.71 -7.48
C VAL A 292 -10.09 -3.03 -8.97
N SER A 293 -10.35 -2.03 -9.83
CA SER A 293 -10.20 -2.18 -11.28
C SER A 293 -8.74 -2.00 -11.70
N ASP A 294 -8.34 -2.66 -12.78
CA ASP A 294 -7.02 -2.47 -13.38
C ASP A 294 -6.87 -1.04 -13.92
N LEU A 295 -5.89 -0.31 -13.39
CA LEU A 295 -5.53 1.01 -13.89
C LEU A 295 -4.63 0.93 -15.14
N GLN A 296 -4.11 -0.27 -15.44
CA GLN A 296 -3.28 -0.49 -16.61
C GLN A 296 -4.16 -0.66 -17.86
N ALA A 297 -4.04 0.29 -18.79
CA ALA A 297 -4.66 0.15 -20.10
C ALA A 297 -4.12 -1.09 -20.84
N THR A 298 -5.00 -1.76 -21.57
CA THR A 298 -4.65 -2.91 -22.42
C THR A 298 -4.04 -2.44 -23.74
N LYS A 299 -3.29 -3.34 -24.40
CA LYS A 299 -2.63 -3.08 -25.69
C LYS A 299 -3.57 -2.48 -26.75
N ASN A 300 -4.85 -2.87 -26.75
CA ASN A 300 -5.83 -2.44 -27.75
C ASN A 300 -6.34 -1.01 -27.52
N GLN A 301 -6.15 -0.46 -26.32
CA GLN A 301 -6.59 0.89 -25.96
C GLN A 301 -5.55 1.96 -26.24
N VAL A 302 -4.29 1.58 -26.51
CA VAL A 302 -3.17 2.51 -26.66
C VAL A 302 -2.69 2.61 -28.12
N PRO A 303 -2.38 3.82 -28.64
CA PRO A 303 -1.72 3.97 -29.92
C PRO A 303 -0.33 3.30 -29.95
N ALA A 304 0.05 2.74 -31.10
CA ALA A 304 1.40 2.21 -31.28
C ALA A 304 2.43 3.36 -31.30
N LYS A 305 3.54 3.19 -30.61
CA LYS A 305 4.71 4.07 -30.72
C LYS A 305 5.70 3.48 -31.71
N THR A 306 6.17 4.29 -32.65
CA THR A 306 7.11 3.83 -33.68
C THR A 306 8.29 4.76 -33.80
N TRP A 307 9.42 4.20 -34.23
CA TRP A 307 10.56 4.98 -34.69
C TRP A 307 10.26 5.51 -36.10
N SER A 308 9.35 6.47 -36.22
CA SER A 308 8.96 7.04 -37.51
C SER A 308 9.82 8.24 -37.82
N GLY A 309 10.95 8.01 -38.50
CA GLY A 309 11.77 9.06 -39.07
C GLY A 309 12.64 8.48 -40.18
N THR A 310 12.71 9.15 -41.33
CA THR A 310 13.64 8.78 -42.39
C THR A 310 14.90 9.63 -42.24
N ASP A 311 16.02 8.99 -41.92
CA ASP A 311 17.32 9.67 -41.87
C ASP A 311 17.94 9.70 -43.27
N ASN A 312 17.56 10.71 -44.06
CA ASN A 312 18.08 10.93 -45.41
C ASN A 312 19.30 11.87 -45.43
N ASN A 313 19.95 12.09 -44.29
CA ASN A 313 21.11 12.99 -44.23
C ASN A 313 22.38 12.32 -44.77
N SER A 314 23.33 13.15 -45.19
CA SER A 314 24.69 12.65 -45.46
C SER A 314 25.34 12.15 -44.16
N ALA A 315 26.26 11.19 -44.27
CA ALA A 315 26.98 10.64 -43.13
C ALA A 315 27.73 11.71 -42.31
N SER A 316 28.23 12.76 -42.97
CA SER A 316 28.89 13.89 -42.29
C SER A 316 27.91 14.70 -41.45
N VAL A 317 26.75 15.06 -42.00
CA VAL A 317 25.71 15.81 -41.28
C VAL A 317 25.20 14.99 -40.09
N LYS A 318 24.95 13.69 -40.30
CA LYS A 318 24.55 12.77 -39.23
C LYS A 318 25.56 12.73 -38.09
N LYS A 319 26.85 12.65 -38.40
CA LYS A 319 27.94 12.63 -37.40
C LYS A 319 27.99 13.93 -36.60
N ASP A 320 27.80 15.08 -37.23
CA ASP A 320 27.78 16.38 -36.56
C ASP A 320 26.56 16.51 -35.63
N LEU A 321 25.39 16.07 -36.08
CA LEU A 321 24.16 16.03 -35.27
C LEU A 321 24.27 15.06 -34.08
N ASP A 322 24.89 13.89 -34.27
CA ASP A 322 25.16 12.95 -33.16
C ASP A 322 26.12 13.55 -32.13
N LYS A 323 27.17 14.24 -32.60
CA LYS A 323 28.12 14.93 -31.72
C LYS A 323 27.42 16.03 -30.93
N PHE A 324 26.63 16.86 -31.60
CA PHE A 324 25.82 17.90 -30.97
C PHE A 324 24.88 17.30 -29.92
N THR A 325 24.12 16.27 -30.27
CA THR A 325 23.16 15.61 -29.37
C THR A 325 23.86 15.03 -28.13
N LYS A 326 25.03 14.41 -28.28
CA LYS A 326 25.83 13.93 -27.14
C LYS A 326 26.27 15.09 -26.24
N SER A 327 26.75 16.20 -26.82
CA SER A 327 27.10 17.40 -26.05
C SER A 327 25.90 18.01 -25.34
N LEU A 328 24.74 18.05 -26.01
CA LEU A 328 23.47 18.51 -25.45
C LEU A 328 23.09 17.72 -24.20
N PHE A 329 23.05 16.39 -24.26
CA PHE A 329 22.68 15.56 -23.11
C PHE A 329 23.78 15.47 -22.04
N THR A 330 25.05 15.67 -22.42
CA THR A 330 26.13 15.87 -21.45
C THR A 330 25.86 17.14 -20.65
N ALA A 331 25.69 18.30 -21.32
CA ALA A 331 25.38 19.58 -20.67
C ALA A 331 24.08 19.52 -19.86
N TYR A 332 23.06 18.82 -20.36
CA TYR A 332 21.80 18.59 -19.65
C TYR A 332 22.00 17.97 -18.26
N THR A 333 23.06 17.17 -18.07
CA THR A 333 23.36 16.52 -16.79
C THR A 333 24.53 17.14 -16.02
N THR A 334 25.38 17.94 -16.68
CA THR A 334 26.62 18.44 -16.06
C THR A 334 26.73 19.97 -15.99
N ASP A 335 26.17 20.71 -16.94
CA ASP A 335 26.44 22.14 -17.10
C ASP A 335 25.23 22.91 -17.65
N GLY A 336 24.57 23.65 -16.76
CA GLY A 336 23.39 24.45 -17.09
C GLY A 336 23.69 25.69 -17.92
N ASP A 337 24.91 26.25 -17.87
CA ASP A 337 25.25 27.44 -18.64
C ASP A 337 25.54 27.06 -20.09
N THR A 338 26.30 25.98 -20.31
CA THR A 338 26.44 25.38 -21.65
C THR A 338 25.09 24.96 -22.21
N LEU A 339 24.22 24.35 -21.40
CA LEU A 339 22.89 23.92 -21.84
C LEU A 339 22.03 25.09 -22.37
N LYS A 340 22.04 26.23 -21.67
CA LYS A 340 21.30 27.45 -22.10
C LYS A 340 21.82 28.01 -23.42
N LEU A 341 23.11 27.83 -23.72
CA LEU A 341 23.70 28.30 -24.98
C LEU A 341 23.33 27.44 -26.18
N ILE A 342 23.00 26.17 -25.96
CA ILE A 342 22.76 25.18 -27.04
C ILE A 342 21.33 24.67 -27.08
N SER A 343 20.48 25.07 -26.14
CA SER A 343 19.08 24.64 -26.12
C SER A 343 18.14 25.60 -25.40
N ASN A 344 16.85 25.49 -25.74
CA ASN A 344 15.75 26.06 -24.97
C ASN A 344 14.70 24.96 -24.69
N GLY A 345 14.19 24.91 -23.46
CA GLY A 345 13.20 23.92 -23.03
C GLY A 345 13.75 22.75 -22.18
N LEU A 346 15.06 22.71 -21.93
CA LEU A 346 15.68 21.82 -20.94
C LEU A 346 16.22 22.63 -19.76
N SER A 347 16.21 22.00 -18.58
CA SER A 347 16.85 22.52 -17.37
C SER A 347 17.85 21.51 -16.84
N LEU A 348 18.96 21.99 -16.27
CA LEU A 348 20.03 21.13 -15.74
C LEU A 348 19.47 20.08 -14.77
N ASN A 349 19.67 18.81 -15.09
CA ASN A 349 19.26 17.66 -14.29
C ASN A 349 20.47 16.99 -13.64
N LYS A 350 20.84 17.46 -12.44
CA LYS A 350 21.94 16.87 -11.64
C LYS A 350 21.58 15.52 -11.00
N GLY A 351 20.32 15.09 -11.09
CA GLY A 351 19.85 13.83 -10.53
C GLY A 351 20.23 12.61 -11.40
N GLN A 352 20.79 12.84 -12.59
CA GLN A 352 21.16 11.81 -13.52
C GLN A 352 22.49 12.13 -14.21
N GLU A 353 23.08 11.12 -14.87
CA GLU A 353 24.28 11.21 -15.68
C GLU A 353 24.02 10.64 -17.07
N PHE A 354 24.35 11.40 -18.11
CA PHE A 354 24.29 10.91 -19.49
C PHE A 354 25.36 9.84 -19.75
N LYS A 355 24.97 8.71 -20.34
CA LYS A 355 25.88 7.59 -20.65
C LYS A 355 26.11 7.39 -22.14
N SER A 356 25.05 7.35 -22.92
CA SER A 356 25.16 7.09 -24.35
C SER A 356 23.97 7.63 -25.14
N LEU A 357 24.24 7.93 -26.40
CA LEU A 357 23.24 8.09 -27.44
C LEU A 357 23.13 6.73 -28.14
N ASP A 358 22.05 6.01 -27.88
CA ASP A 358 21.89 4.61 -28.30
C ASP A 358 21.33 4.54 -29.72
N GLN A 359 20.35 5.39 -30.00
CA GLN A 359 19.74 5.52 -31.32
C GLN A 359 19.41 6.98 -31.59
N ALA A 360 19.61 7.42 -32.83
CA ALA A 360 19.27 8.78 -33.25
C ALA A 360 18.93 8.84 -34.73
N THR A 361 17.82 9.50 -35.04
CA THR A 361 17.36 9.81 -36.39
C THR A 361 17.06 11.29 -36.46
N TYR A 362 17.51 11.93 -37.54
CA TYR A 362 17.28 13.35 -37.77
C TYR A 362 16.54 13.52 -39.10
N GLU A 363 15.26 13.81 -39.07
CA GLU A 363 14.50 14.06 -40.29
C GLU A 363 14.69 15.52 -40.71
N SER A 364 15.26 15.77 -41.88
CA SER A 364 15.39 17.13 -42.40
C SER A 364 14.01 17.73 -42.67
N LYS A 365 13.75 18.94 -42.17
CA LYS A 365 12.52 19.71 -42.39
C LYS A 365 12.72 20.88 -43.37
N GLY A 366 13.88 20.95 -44.03
CA GLY A 366 14.29 22.11 -44.82
C GLY A 366 14.98 23.18 -43.97
N ASP A 367 15.57 24.18 -44.61
CA ASP A 367 16.16 25.38 -43.96
C ASP A 367 17.18 25.08 -42.85
N ASN A 368 17.96 24.00 -43.00
CA ASN A 368 18.89 23.47 -41.98
C ASN A 368 18.24 23.17 -40.61
N LYS A 369 16.95 22.85 -40.62
CA LYS A 369 16.20 22.36 -39.46
C LYS A 369 16.01 20.86 -39.56
N TYR A 370 16.13 20.20 -38.42
CA TYR A 370 16.01 18.76 -38.29
C TYR A 370 15.05 18.43 -37.15
N HIS A 371 14.17 17.46 -37.37
CA HIS A 371 13.42 16.84 -36.31
C HIS A 371 14.20 15.63 -35.80
N ALA A 372 14.72 15.73 -34.57
CA ALA A 372 15.48 14.68 -33.92
C ALA A 372 14.54 13.75 -33.15
N ILE A 373 14.68 12.45 -33.38
CA ILE A 373 14.11 11.38 -32.56
C ILE A 373 15.29 10.58 -32.03
N VAL A 374 15.46 10.55 -30.71
CA VAL A 374 16.63 9.94 -30.09
C VAL A 374 16.26 9.08 -28.89
N GLN A 375 17.09 8.08 -28.64
CA GLN A 375 17.09 7.29 -27.43
C GLN A 375 18.46 7.44 -26.77
N VAL A 376 18.43 7.76 -25.48
CA VAL A 376 19.63 7.94 -24.67
C VAL A 376 19.57 7.05 -23.45
N THR A 377 20.72 6.56 -23.01
CA THR A 377 20.86 5.91 -21.71
C THR A 377 21.31 6.94 -20.69
N MET A 378 20.54 7.04 -19.61
CA MET A 378 20.85 7.82 -18.41
C MET A 378 21.20 6.88 -17.26
N LYS A 379 21.90 7.39 -16.26
CA LYS A 379 22.16 6.68 -14.99
C LYS A 379 21.76 7.54 -13.81
N ASN A 380 21.08 6.94 -12.84
CA ASN A 380 20.79 7.53 -11.53
C ASN A 380 21.08 6.52 -10.40
N ALA A 381 20.59 6.81 -9.19
CA ALA A 381 20.77 5.94 -8.03
C ALA A 381 20.13 4.54 -8.19
N LEU A 382 19.14 4.39 -9.08
CA LEU A 382 18.46 3.12 -9.37
C LEU A 382 19.20 2.28 -10.42
N GLY A 383 20.22 2.82 -11.10
CA GLY A 383 20.95 2.16 -12.17
C GLY A 383 20.85 2.91 -13.50
N THR A 384 20.97 2.18 -14.60
CA THR A 384 20.84 2.72 -15.97
C THR A 384 19.44 2.51 -16.50
N HIS A 385 18.89 3.52 -17.18
CA HIS A 385 17.58 3.46 -17.84
C HIS A 385 17.61 4.23 -19.16
N VAL A 386 16.69 3.88 -20.06
CA VAL A 386 16.56 4.53 -21.37
C VAL A 386 15.50 5.62 -21.33
N GLU A 387 15.75 6.70 -22.05
CA GLU A 387 14.81 7.80 -22.23
C GLU A 387 14.70 8.14 -23.72
N ASN A 388 13.48 8.38 -24.19
CA ASN A 388 13.22 8.75 -25.57
C ASN A 388 12.86 10.23 -25.66
N TYR A 389 13.43 10.91 -26.65
CA TYR A 389 13.21 12.33 -26.87
C TYR A 389 12.85 12.62 -28.32
N GLN A 390 12.01 13.62 -28.48
CA GLN A 390 11.79 14.34 -29.73
C GLN A 390 12.14 15.81 -29.52
N PHE A 391 12.85 16.42 -30.46
CA PHE A 391 13.15 17.85 -30.42
C PHE A 391 13.50 18.39 -31.81
N THR A 392 13.47 19.70 -31.96
CA THR A 392 13.92 20.40 -33.16
C THR A 392 15.39 20.78 -33.00
N VAL A 393 16.21 20.54 -34.02
CA VAL A 393 17.60 20.99 -34.11
C VAL A 393 17.72 21.96 -35.27
N GLU A 394 18.17 23.18 -34.99
CA GLU A 394 18.42 24.19 -36.01
C GLU A 394 19.92 24.44 -36.14
N LYS A 395 20.45 24.38 -37.37
CA LYS A 395 21.84 24.74 -37.64
C LYS A 395 21.99 26.26 -37.54
N GLN A 396 22.90 26.68 -36.68
CA GLN A 396 23.40 28.05 -36.61
C GLN A 396 24.77 28.13 -37.29
N LYS A 397 25.29 29.35 -37.48
CA LYS A 397 26.53 29.63 -38.24
C LYS A 397 27.62 28.56 -38.10
N GLN A 398 28.00 28.23 -36.86
CA GLN A 398 29.08 27.28 -36.54
C GLN A 398 28.64 26.16 -35.58
N SER A 399 27.35 26.05 -35.27
CA SER A 399 26.84 25.12 -34.24
C SER A 399 25.40 24.73 -34.54
N TYR A 400 24.77 24.02 -33.61
CA TYR A 400 23.35 23.72 -33.62
C TYR A 400 22.71 24.23 -32.33
N PHE A 401 21.39 24.40 -32.37
CA PHE A 401 20.58 24.79 -31.23
C PHE A 401 19.31 23.94 -31.17
N ALA A 402 18.97 23.44 -29.99
CA ALA A 402 17.87 22.51 -29.79
C ALA A 402 16.66 23.15 -29.09
N THR A 403 15.46 22.83 -29.55
CA THR A 403 14.19 23.40 -29.05
C THR A 403 13.06 22.36 -29.10
N ASP A 404 11.88 22.69 -28.59
CA ASP A 404 10.66 21.87 -28.73
C ASP A 404 10.77 20.43 -28.18
N PHE A 405 11.39 20.28 -27.01
CA PHE A 405 11.60 18.96 -26.39
C PHE A 405 10.30 18.28 -25.95
N LYS A 406 10.19 16.98 -26.25
CA LYS A 406 9.14 16.07 -25.76
C LYS A 406 9.76 14.74 -25.33
N HIS A 407 9.41 14.25 -24.14
CA HIS A 407 9.85 12.95 -23.62
C HIS A 407 8.97 11.79 -24.13
N THR A 408 8.94 11.55 -25.43
CA THR A 408 8.14 10.47 -26.02
C THR A 408 8.66 10.08 -27.40
N LEU A 409 8.26 8.90 -27.89
CA LEU A 409 8.39 8.54 -29.30
C LEU A 409 7.19 9.09 -30.11
N PRO A 410 7.33 9.29 -31.43
CA PRO A 410 6.21 9.59 -32.28
C PRO A 410 5.14 8.49 -32.24
N GLU A 411 3.89 8.86 -32.47
CA GLU A 411 2.83 7.90 -32.70
C GLU A 411 2.96 7.32 -34.12
N GLY A 412 2.91 6.00 -34.21
CA GLY A 412 2.87 5.33 -35.50
C GLY A 412 1.51 5.49 -36.14
N LYS A 413 1.49 5.54 -37.48
CA LYS A 413 0.25 5.26 -38.21
C LYS A 413 -0.11 3.80 -37.94
N LYS A 414 -1.35 3.53 -37.49
CA LYS A 414 -1.88 2.17 -37.50
C LYS A 414 -1.87 1.70 -38.96
N GLU A 415 -1.13 0.64 -39.23
CA GLU A 415 -1.19 -0.06 -40.52
C GLU A 415 -2.57 -0.68 -40.75
#